data_AF-A0A7K3A473-F1
#
_entry.id   AF-A0A7K3A473-F1
#
_cell.length_a   1.000
_cell.length_b   1.000
_cell.length_c   1.000
_cell.angle_alpha   90.00
_cell.angle_beta   90.00
_cell.angle_gamma   90.00
#
_symmetry.space_group_name_H-M   'P 1'
#
loop_
_entity.id
_entity.type
_entity.pdbx_description
1 polymer ?
#
loop_
_entity_poly.entity_id
_entity_poly.type
_entity_poly.pdbx_seq_one_letter_code
_entity_poly.pdbx_strand_id
1 'polypeptide(L)'
;MPLRPSPSTEPDQHDRSWAHDAQHDAPPDAHHTATATDSLPDPRVRAAVDHVVRELGLAADKVAAHYADPATYPFPTDRSAPEHLLAERFYDVPDDRKKRAGAAVLADLADGPGRAARLGDLAGVDLRSPASVETQAHRLSPPPELAHPGRELGGPSPVAVTTAPPLHHLDLRIHHVWCRDETDEWGADPVRLAAVCLGPDGAAHRTEPLEAGRFNDGDTVTYAPPRPLHRFTLADGHGIPEAGQHPVLALLVLSTQDPQGARDGETLADHVERLFALARRKLGTLLGQDEPGVPGAACAVVGAVFDRLRARFGDDTFRPVTLSPSPRGPRSLAEAAQTSFHGHGGHYQVTYDWHLSA
;
A
#
# COMPACT_ATOMS: atom_id res chain seq x y z
N MET A 1 -17.50 -12.17 -83.75
CA MET A 1 -17.72 -11.51 -82.44
C MET A 1 -16.90 -12.26 -81.40
N PRO A 2 -15.80 -11.69 -80.90
CA PRO A 2 -14.90 -12.38 -80.00
C PRO A 2 -15.39 -12.33 -78.55
N LEU A 3 -15.19 -13.46 -77.87
CA LEU A 3 -15.59 -13.75 -76.49
C LEU A 3 -14.83 -12.85 -75.50
N ARG A 4 -15.55 -12.30 -74.52
CA ARG A 4 -14.99 -11.55 -73.39
C ARG A 4 -14.08 -12.46 -72.55
N PRO A 5 -12.90 -11.99 -72.12
CA PRO A 5 -12.09 -12.70 -71.13
C PRO A 5 -12.71 -12.58 -69.73
N SER A 6 -12.65 -13.68 -68.98
CA SER A 6 -13.04 -13.80 -67.57
C SER A 6 -12.12 -12.99 -66.66
N PRO A 7 -12.62 -12.47 -65.52
CA PRO A 7 -11.80 -11.76 -64.55
C PRO A 7 -10.84 -12.72 -63.82
N SER A 8 -9.58 -12.32 -63.80
CA SER A 8 -8.48 -12.92 -63.03
C SER A 8 -8.76 -12.83 -61.53
N THR A 9 -8.66 -13.97 -60.87
CA THR A 9 -8.72 -14.13 -59.41
C THR A 9 -7.40 -13.62 -58.81
N GLU A 10 -7.45 -12.48 -58.12
CA GLU A 10 -6.36 -12.05 -57.22
C GLU A 10 -6.32 -12.99 -56.00
N PRO A 11 -5.14 -13.51 -55.62
CA PRO A 11 -4.99 -14.19 -54.34
C PRO A 11 -4.89 -13.18 -53.20
N ASP A 12 -5.75 -13.39 -52.19
CA ASP A 12 -5.75 -12.75 -50.88
C ASP A 12 -4.32 -12.64 -50.29
N GLN A 13 -3.80 -11.42 -50.22
CA GLN A 13 -2.66 -11.07 -49.38
C GLN A 13 -3.17 -10.60 -48.01
N HIS A 14 -3.72 -11.54 -47.24
CA HIS A 14 -3.95 -11.37 -45.80
C HIS A 14 -3.23 -12.48 -45.04
N ASP A 15 -1.90 -12.48 -45.15
CA ASP A 15 -1.02 -13.24 -44.26
C ASP A 15 0.19 -12.37 -43.91
N ARG A 16 -0.08 -11.27 -43.21
CA ARG A 16 0.95 -10.46 -42.54
C ARG A 16 1.08 -10.98 -41.12
N SER A 17 1.98 -11.94 -41.00
CA SER A 17 2.84 -12.23 -39.85
C SER A 17 2.64 -11.33 -38.62
N TRP A 18 1.92 -11.84 -37.62
CA TRP A 18 2.03 -11.42 -36.22
C TRP A 18 3.29 -12.00 -35.56
N ALA A 19 4.45 -11.83 -36.22
CA ALA A 19 5.73 -12.36 -35.79
C ALA A 19 6.77 -11.24 -35.58
N HIS A 20 6.32 -10.10 -35.07
CA HIS A 20 7.18 -9.09 -34.47
C HIS A 20 6.71 -8.85 -33.04
N ASP A 21 7.66 -8.84 -32.10
CA ASP A 21 7.56 -8.49 -30.68
C ASP A 21 7.48 -9.61 -29.63
N ALA A 22 8.04 -10.79 -29.91
CA ALA A 22 8.44 -11.75 -28.86
C ALA A 22 9.85 -11.46 -28.26
N GLN A 23 10.32 -10.20 -28.33
CA GLN A 23 11.70 -9.84 -27.97
C GLN A 23 11.82 -8.80 -26.83
N HIS A 24 10.75 -8.58 -26.06
CA HIS A 24 10.76 -7.73 -24.85
C HIS A 24 10.38 -8.43 -23.53
N ASP A 25 10.25 -9.76 -23.51
CA ASP A 25 10.15 -10.54 -22.26
C ASP A 25 11.53 -10.81 -21.64
N ALA A 26 12.35 -9.76 -21.49
CA ALA A 26 13.32 -9.82 -20.41
C ALA A 26 12.49 -9.83 -19.12
N PRO A 27 12.65 -10.82 -18.22
CA PRO A 27 11.96 -10.78 -16.93
C PRO A 27 12.28 -9.40 -16.34
N PRO A 28 11.26 -8.61 -15.94
CA PRO A 28 11.49 -7.27 -15.42
C PRO A 28 12.59 -7.40 -14.39
N ASP A 29 13.66 -6.63 -14.58
CA ASP A 29 14.85 -6.66 -13.73
C ASP A 29 14.38 -6.90 -12.30
N ALA A 30 14.85 -8.00 -11.70
CA ALA A 30 14.61 -8.30 -10.31
C ALA A 30 15.38 -7.26 -9.48
N HIS A 31 14.99 -6.00 -9.60
CA HIS A 31 15.21 -4.99 -8.61
C HIS A 31 14.67 -5.63 -7.35
N HIS A 32 15.59 -6.03 -6.47
CA HIS A 32 15.26 -6.20 -5.07
C HIS A 32 14.61 -4.90 -4.65
N THR A 33 13.28 -4.87 -4.68
CA THR A 33 12.49 -3.76 -4.19
C THR A 33 12.78 -3.79 -2.71
N ALA A 34 13.73 -2.94 -2.29
CA ALA A 34 14.05 -2.72 -0.89
C ALA A 34 12.71 -2.64 -0.16
N THR A 35 12.51 -3.50 0.84
CA THR A 35 11.23 -3.55 1.52
C THR A 35 10.99 -2.18 2.15
N ALA A 36 9.73 -1.78 2.31
CA ALA A 36 9.42 -0.48 2.93
C ALA A 36 10.08 -0.32 4.33
N THR A 37 10.49 -1.43 4.93
CA THR A 37 11.21 -1.53 6.21
C THR A 37 12.72 -1.26 6.12
N ASP A 38 13.35 -1.52 4.97
CA ASP A 38 14.80 -1.34 4.77
C ASP A 38 15.22 0.14 4.78
N SER A 39 14.29 1.02 4.38
CA SER A 39 14.52 2.47 4.35
C SER A 39 14.40 3.13 5.74
N LEU A 40 13.97 2.40 6.77
CA LEU A 40 13.87 2.93 8.13
C LEU A 40 15.27 3.04 8.74
N PRO A 41 15.74 4.25 9.12
CA PRO A 41 17.11 4.44 9.59
C PRO A 41 17.35 3.84 10.97
N ASP A 42 16.33 3.82 11.84
CA ASP A 42 16.45 3.34 13.21
C ASP A 42 16.19 1.83 13.31
N PRO A 43 17.13 1.03 13.87
CA PRO A 43 16.98 -0.42 13.96
C PRO A 43 15.90 -0.87 14.95
N ARG A 44 15.62 -0.10 16.01
CA ARG A 44 14.54 -0.38 16.97
C ARG A 44 13.18 -0.16 16.31
N VAL A 45 13.04 0.94 15.55
CA VAL A 45 11.82 1.19 14.75
C VAL A 45 11.62 0.08 13.72
N ARG A 46 12.68 -0.33 13.02
CA ARG A 46 12.62 -1.46 12.07
C ARG A 46 12.18 -2.75 12.75
N ALA A 47 12.77 -3.11 13.90
CA ALA A 47 12.38 -4.29 14.66
C ALA A 47 10.91 -4.25 15.11
N ALA A 48 10.41 -3.08 15.50
CA ALA A 48 9.00 -2.91 15.87
C ALA A 48 8.08 -3.07 14.66
N VAL A 49 8.44 -2.50 13.51
CA VAL A 49 7.72 -2.68 12.25
C VAL A 49 7.70 -4.15 11.84
N ASP A 50 8.85 -4.82 11.87
CA ASP A 50 8.95 -6.25 11.52
C ASP A 50 8.13 -7.13 12.46
N HIS A 51 8.07 -6.80 13.75
CA HIS A 51 7.20 -7.48 14.71
C HIS A 51 5.71 -7.28 14.36
N VAL A 52 5.26 -6.04 14.15
CA VAL A 52 3.86 -5.74 13.80
C VAL A 52 3.45 -6.38 12.47
N VAL A 53 4.32 -6.34 11.46
CA VAL A 53 4.08 -6.97 10.15
C VAL A 53 3.95 -8.50 10.30
N ARG A 54 4.78 -9.13 11.13
CA ARG A 54 4.66 -10.57 11.42
C ARG A 54 3.38 -10.89 12.17
N GLU A 55 2.98 -10.06 13.13
CA GLU A 55 1.74 -10.21 13.88
C GLU A 55 0.50 -10.12 12.98
N LEU A 56 0.43 -9.08 12.14
CA LEU A 56 -0.67 -8.92 11.17
C LEU A 56 -0.66 -10.01 10.10
N GLY A 57 0.52 -10.50 9.71
CA GLY A 57 0.66 -11.67 8.86
C GLY A 57 0.07 -12.94 9.49
N LEU A 58 0.26 -13.16 10.80
CA LEU A 58 -0.37 -14.28 11.50
C LEU A 58 -1.88 -14.14 11.61
N ALA A 59 -2.39 -12.91 11.79
CA ALA A 59 -3.82 -12.65 11.75
C ALA A 59 -4.39 -12.99 10.36
N ALA A 60 -3.68 -12.64 9.27
CA ALA A 60 -4.04 -13.02 7.90
C ALA A 60 -4.00 -14.56 7.70
N ASP A 61 -2.96 -15.23 8.20
CA ASP A 61 -2.88 -16.70 8.16
C ASP A 61 -4.07 -17.33 8.89
N LYS A 62 -4.48 -16.78 10.05
CA LYS A 62 -5.65 -17.27 10.79
C LYS A 62 -6.95 -17.12 9.98
N VAL A 63 -7.13 -16.01 9.27
CA VAL A 63 -8.28 -15.79 8.38
C VAL A 63 -8.35 -16.88 7.30
N ALA A 64 -7.23 -17.14 6.62
CA ALA A 64 -7.18 -18.17 5.58
C ALA A 64 -7.35 -19.60 6.13
N ALA A 65 -6.77 -19.89 7.30
CA ALA A 65 -6.93 -21.17 7.98
C ALA A 65 -8.39 -21.39 8.43
N HIS A 66 -9.06 -20.34 8.93
CA HIS A 66 -10.48 -20.38 9.29
C HIS A 66 -11.35 -20.70 8.07
N TYR A 67 -11.10 -20.06 6.94
CA TYR A 67 -11.83 -20.36 5.71
C TYR A 67 -11.72 -21.84 5.31
N ALA A 68 -10.53 -22.43 5.46
CA ALA A 68 -10.29 -23.83 5.10
C ALA A 68 -10.84 -24.84 6.14
N ASP A 69 -10.72 -24.55 7.43
CA ASP A 69 -11.20 -25.39 8.53
C ASP A 69 -11.67 -24.52 9.73
N PRO A 70 -12.92 -24.05 9.71
CA PRO A 70 -13.42 -23.11 10.71
C PRO A 70 -13.60 -23.75 12.10
N ALA A 71 -13.75 -25.07 12.16
CA ALA A 71 -13.90 -25.79 13.43
C ALA A 71 -12.57 -25.86 14.19
N THR A 72 -11.45 -26.05 13.46
CA THR A 72 -10.12 -26.11 14.06
C THR A 72 -9.53 -24.72 14.31
N TYR A 73 -9.82 -23.73 13.44
CA TYR A 73 -9.27 -22.38 13.51
C TYR A 73 -10.39 -21.33 13.70
N PRO A 74 -11.00 -21.23 14.89
CA PRO A 74 -12.13 -20.32 15.12
C PRO A 74 -11.71 -18.85 15.07
N PHE A 75 -12.56 -17.99 14.48
CA PHE A 75 -12.42 -16.54 14.57
C PHE A 75 -12.55 -16.05 16.03
N PRO A 76 -11.82 -14.99 16.43
CA PRO A 76 -12.10 -14.29 17.67
C PRO A 76 -13.51 -13.71 17.72
N THR A 77 -14.12 -13.76 18.90
CA THR A 77 -15.45 -13.18 19.16
C THR A 77 -15.43 -11.65 19.18
N ASP A 78 -14.30 -11.05 19.53
CA ASP A 78 -14.07 -9.61 19.48
C ASP A 78 -14.01 -9.13 18.02
N ARG A 79 -14.99 -8.31 17.64
CA ARG A 79 -15.12 -7.75 16.27
C ARG A 79 -14.06 -6.69 15.94
N SER A 80 -13.38 -6.14 16.96
CA SER A 80 -12.29 -5.19 16.77
C SER A 80 -10.94 -5.86 16.52
N ALA A 81 -10.87 -7.20 16.62
CA ALA A 81 -9.64 -7.95 16.40
C ALA A 81 -9.14 -7.80 14.95
N PRO A 82 -7.80 -7.77 14.73
CA PRO A 82 -7.20 -7.63 13.41
C PRO A 82 -7.72 -8.61 12.37
N GLU A 83 -8.07 -9.84 12.79
CA GLU A 83 -8.60 -10.88 11.93
C GLU A 83 -9.90 -10.45 11.23
N HIS A 84 -10.80 -9.71 11.89
CA HIS A 84 -12.05 -9.26 11.24
C HIS A 84 -11.76 -8.20 10.17
N LEU A 85 -10.84 -7.27 10.44
CA LEU A 85 -10.41 -6.28 9.44
C LEU A 85 -9.83 -6.99 8.19
N LEU A 86 -8.90 -7.93 8.39
CA LEU A 86 -8.25 -8.65 7.29
C LEU A 86 -9.21 -9.62 6.58
N ALA A 87 -10.21 -10.15 7.29
CA ALA A 87 -11.25 -11.00 6.72
C ALA A 87 -12.11 -10.27 5.70
N GLU A 88 -12.44 -8.99 5.93
CA GLU A 88 -13.21 -8.19 4.96
C GLU A 88 -12.57 -8.26 3.58
N ARG A 89 -11.25 -7.99 3.49
CA ARG A 89 -10.50 -8.07 2.25
C ARG A 89 -10.36 -9.51 1.73
N PHE A 90 -10.07 -10.47 2.60
CA PHE A 90 -9.92 -11.86 2.20
C PHE A 90 -11.21 -12.43 1.58
N TYR A 91 -12.39 -12.06 2.07
CA TYR A 91 -13.63 -12.60 1.52
C TYR A 91 -14.01 -12.02 0.16
N ASP A 92 -13.49 -10.84 -0.19
CA ASP A 92 -13.66 -10.22 -1.50
C ASP A 92 -12.82 -10.88 -2.60
N VAL A 93 -11.78 -11.65 -2.25
CA VAL A 93 -10.99 -12.37 -3.28
C VAL A 93 -11.76 -13.57 -3.85
N PRO A 94 -11.50 -13.96 -5.12
CA PRO A 94 -12.09 -15.13 -5.75
C PRO A 94 -11.93 -16.43 -4.94
N ASP A 95 -12.93 -17.32 -5.01
CA ASP A 95 -12.99 -18.54 -4.20
C ASP A 95 -11.85 -19.52 -4.45
N ASP A 96 -11.35 -19.61 -5.68
CA ASP A 96 -10.17 -20.42 -6.02
C ASP A 96 -8.90 -19.89 -5.32
N ARG A 97 -8.76 -18.57 -5.20
CA ARG A 97 -7.65 -17.91 -4.49
C ARG A 97 -7.77 -18.14 -2.99
N LYS A 98 -8.97 -18.02 -2.41
CA LYS A 98 -9.24 -18.34 -0.99
C LYS A 98 -8.87 -19.78 -0.64
N LYS A 99 -9.28 -20.74 -1.48
CA LYS A 99 -8.94 -22.17 -1.31
C LYS A 99 -7.44 -22.43 -1.37
N ARG A 100 -6.75 -21.84 -2.36
CA ARG A 100 -5.28 -21.96 -2.47
C ARG A 100 -4.57 -21.35 -1.27
N ALA A 101 -4.99 -20.16 -0.83
CA ALA A 101 -4.45 -19.50 0.35
C ALA A 101 -4.64 -20.35 1.61
N GLY A 102 -5.85 -20.85 1.84
CA GLY A 102 -6.17 -21.74 2.96
C GLY A 102 -5.31 -23.00 2.96
N ALA A 103 -5.21 -23.70 1.82
CA ALA A 103 -4.37 -24.89 1.69
C ALA A 103 -2.88 -24.59 1.94
N ALA A 104 -2.36 -23.48 1.40
CA ALA A 104 -0.97 -23.08 1.58
C ALA A 104 -0.65 -22.70 3.03
N VAL A 105 -1.59 -22.07 3.74
CA VAL A 105 -1.45 -21.78 5.17
C VAL A 105 -1.53 -23.06 6.00
N LEU A 106 -2.47 -23.96 5.74
CA LEU A 106 -2.54 -25.24 6.44
C LEU A 106 -1.25 -26.09 6.28
N ALA A 107 -0.67 -26.10 5.08
CA ALA A 107 0.61 -26.77 4.84
C ALA A 107 1.75 -26.13 5.64
N ASP A 108 1.82 -24.81 5.68
CA ASP A 108 2.82 -24.08 6.46
C ASP A 108 2.65 -24.25 7.99
N LEU A 109 1.40 -24.31 8.47
CA LEU A 109 1.10 -24.59 9.89
C LEU A 109 1.52 -26.00 10.31
N ALA A 110 1.61 -26.95 9.35
CA ALA A 110 2.14 -28.28 9.61
C ALA A 110 3.68 -28.31 9.67
N ASP A 111 4.37 -27.33 9.08
CA ASP A 111 5.83 -27.17 9.13
C ASP A 111 6.26 -26.41 10.39
N GLY A 112 6.20 -27.09 11.54
CA GLY A 112 6.57 -26.51 12.84
C GLY A 112 7.94 -25.81 12.84
N PRO A 113 9.03 -26.45 12.38
CA PRO A 113 10.37 -25.83 12.33
C PRO A 113 10.46 -24.62 11.40
N GLY A 114 9.95 -24.70 10.17
CA GLY A 114 9.98 -23.58 9.23
C GLY A 114 9.16 -22.39 9.71
N ARG A 115 7.98 -22.66 10.28
CA ARG A 115 7.13 -21.65 10.93
C ARG A 115 7.85 -20.96 12.09
N ALA A 116 8.50 -21.72 12.99
CA ALA A 116 9.22 -21.15 14.11
C ALA A 116 10.37 -20.23 13.67
N ALA A 117 11.14 -20.64 12.65
CA ALA A 117 12.23 -19.84 12.10
C ALA A 117 11.75 -18.51 11.51
N ARG A 118 10.60 -18.51 10.82
CA ARG A 118 10.03 -17.30 10.21
C ARG A 118 9.36 -16.36 11.22
N LEU A 119 8.68 -16.91 12.22
CA LEU A 119 7.90 -16.13 13.18
C LEU A 119 8.72 -15.61 14.35
N GLY A 120 9.85 -16.24 14.68
CA GLY A 120 10.71 -15.83 15.79
C GLY A 120 9.95 -15.81 17.12
N ASP A 121 9.90 -14.66 17.76
CA ASP A 121 9.19 -14.41 19.02
C ASP A 121 7.69 -14.73 18.97
N LEU A 122 7.06 -14.67 17.79
CA LEU A 122 5.64 -14.98 17.61
C LEU A 122 5.36 -16.47 17.36
N ALA A 123 6.36 -17.35 17.39
CA ALA A 123 6.18 -18.79 17.15
C ALA A 123 5.22 -19.46 18.15
N GLY A 124 5.09 -18.88 19.36
CA GLY A 124 4.19 -19.36 20.41
C GLY A 124 2.71 -19.03 20.22
N VAL A 125 2.35 -18.23 19.19
CA VAL A 125 0.93 -17.93 18.90
C VAL A 125 0.23 -19.18 18.34
N ASP A 126 -0.90 -19.56 18.95
CA ASP A 126 -1.75 -20.68 18.53
C ASP A 126 -2.97 -20.18 17.74
N LEU A 127 -2.99 -20.47 16.43
CA LEU A 127 -4.10 -20.07 15.57
C LEU A 127 -5.38 -20.88 15.80
N ARG A 128 -5.31 -22.02 16.52
CA ARG A 128 -6.47 -22.84 16.90
C ARG A 128 -7.24 -22.27 18.08
N SER A 129 -6.62 -21.37 18.84
CA SER A 129 -7.27 -20.69 19.94
C SER A 129 -8.34 -19.71 19.44
N PRO A 130 -9.50 -19.59 20.11
CA PRO A 130 -10.47 -18.54 19.81
C PRO A 130 -9.97 -17.14 20.21
N ALA A 131 -8.85 -17.00 20.90
CA ALA A 131 -8.26 -15.70 21.18
C ALA A 131 -7.67 -15.07 19.90
N SER A 132 -7.72 -13.74 19.77
CA SER A 132 -7.06 -13.04 18.67
C SER A 132 -5.54 -13.20 18.72
N VAL A 133 -4.89 -13.11 17.57
CA VAL A 133 -3.43 -13.08 17.46
C VAL A 133 -2.85 -11.95 18.30
N GLU A 134 -3.47 -10.78 18.30
CA GLU A 134 -3.08 -9.63 19.13
C GLU A 134 -3.12 -9.95 20.63
N THR A 135 -4.20 -10.57 21.10
CA THR A 135 -4.32 -10.96 22.51
C THR A 135 -3.25 -11.98 22.91
N GLN A 136 -2.89 -12.89 22.01
CA GLN A 136 -1.87 -13.89 22.26
C GLN A 136 -0.46 -13.29 22.21
N ALA A 137 -0.16 -12.46 21.21
CA ALA A 137 1.12 -11.79 21.04
C ALA A 137 1.46 -10.89 22.25
N HIS A 138 0.47 -10.18 22.79
CA HIS A 138 0.66 -9.34 23.99
C HIS A 138 1.04 -10.14 25.25
N ARG A 139 0.80 -11.46 25.28
CA ARG A 139 1.22 -12.33 26.40
C ARG A 139 2.65 -12.85 26.23
N LEU A 140 3.23 -12.71 25.04
CA LEU A 140 4.60 -13.08 24.76
C LEU A 140 5.52 -11.95 25.18
N SER A 141 6.76 -12.28 25.54
CA SER A 141 7.77 -11.26 25.79
C SER A 141 8.12 -10.57 24.47
N PRO A 142 8.23 -9.24 24.44
CA PRO A 142 8.65 -8.54 23.24
C PRO A 142 10.08 -8.96 22.85
N PRO A 143 10.46 -8.84 21.56
CA PRO A 143 11.82 -9.03 21.11
C PRO A 143 12.83 -8.26 21.98
N PRO A 144 14.02 -8.84 22.29
CA PRO A 144 15.05 -8.18 23.09
C PRO A 144 15.43 -6.78 22.57
N GLU A 145 15.36 -6.58 21.24
CA GLU A 145 15.63 -5.31 20.55
C GLU A 145 14.63 -4.21 20.93
N LEU A 146 13.43 -4.58 21.38
CA LEU A 146 12.38 -3.66 21.84
C LEU A 146 12.39 -3.47 23.37
N ALA A 147 13.13 -4.31 24.10
CA ALA A 147 13.09 -4.35 25.56
C ALA A 147 13.87 -3.21 26.25
N HIS A 148 14.43 -2.25 25.52
CA HIS A 148 15.24 -1.15 26.08
C HIS A 148 14.45 0.16 26.13
N PRO A 149 13.72 0.43 27.23
CA PRO A 149 13.09 1.72 27.44
C PRO A 149 14.18 2.74 27.77
N GLY A 150 14.34 3.77 26.94
CA GLY A 150 15.11 4.95 27.34
C GLY A 150 16.31 5.31 26.47
N ARG A 151 16.46 4.74 25.27
CA ARG A 151 17.22 5.48 24.26
C ARG A 151 16.30 6.55 23.69
N GLU A 152 16.42 7.76 24.23
CA GLU A 152 15.82 8.95 23.61
C GLU A 152 16.30 8.96 22.15
N LEU A 153 15.36 8.79 21.21
CA LEU A 153 15.63 9.06 19.80
C LEU A 153 16.06 10.52 19.76
N GLY A 154 17.34 10.77 19.46
CA GLY A 154 17.96 12.08 19.60
C GLY A 154 17.05 13.15 19.04
N GLY A 155 16.48 13.96 19.93
CA GLY A 155 15.55 15.00 19.53
C GLY A 155 16.22 15.91 18.50
N PRO A 156 15.46 16.47 17.56
CA PRO A 156 16.02 17.37 16.58
C PRO A 156 16.75 18.52 17.28
N SER A 157 18.00 18.79 16.88
CA SER A 157 18.68 20.00 17.33
C SER A 157 17.89 21.22 16.84
N PRO A 158 17.67 22.23 17.70
CA PRO A 158 16.93 23.42 17.31
C PRO A 158 17.69 24.16 16.19
N VAL A 159 17.08 24.25 15.01
CA VAL A 159 17.63 25.00 13.87
C VAL A 159 17.14 26.45 13.95
N ALA A 160 18.02 27.41 13.66
CA ALA A 160 17.69 28.82 13.66
C ALA A 160 16.68 29.15 12.53
N VAL A 161 15.48 29.60 12.92
CA VAL A 161 14.40 29.95 11.99
C VAL A 161 14.72 31.29 11.30
N THR A 162 14.73 31.31 9.97
CA THR A 162 14.85 32.55 9.18
C THR A 162 13.46 33.13 8.89
N THR A 163 13.29 34.45 8.98
CA THR A 163 12.00 35.16 8.83
C THR A 163 11.51 35.18 7.38
N ALA A 164 10.93 34.08 6.91
CA ALA A 164 10.12 34.04 5.69
C ALA A 164 8.66 34.45 5.98
N PRO A 165 7.90 34.98 4.99
CA PRO A 165 6.46 35.14 5.14
C PRO A 165 5.81 33.80 5.51
N PRO A 166 4.77 33.81 6.36
CA PRO A 166 4.16 32.57 6.84
C PRO A 166 3.47 31.86 5.67
N LEU A 167 3.72 30.55 5.55
CA LEU A 167 3.03 29.67 4.63
C LEU A 167 2.10 28.81 5.49
N HIS A 168 0.80 28.87 5.23
CA HIS A 168 -0.21 28.24 6.08
C HIS A 168 -0.71 26.90 5.52
N HIS A 169 -0.46 26.64 4.25
CA HIS A 169 -1.02 25.50 3.55
C HIS A 169 0.03 24.73 2.76
N LEU A 170 -0.09 23.41 2.80
CA LEU A 170 0.64 22.47 1.95
C LEU A 170 -0.39 21.64 1.19
N ASP A 171 -0.41 21.75 -0.13
CA ASP A 171 -1.35 21.04 -1.00
C ASP A 171 -0.61 19.86 -1.67
N LEU A 172 -1.15 18.65 -1.55
CA LEU A 172 -0.78 17.54 -2.43
C LEU A 172 -1.65 17.62 -3.68
N ARG A 173 -1.03 17.76 -4.87
CA ARG A 173 -1.76 17.93 -6.13
C ARG A 173 -1.36 16.88 -7.16
N ILE A 174 -2.34 16.42 -7.92
CA ILE A 174 -2.16 15.46 -9.02
C ILE A 174 -2.11 16.23 -10.34
N HIS A 175 -1.07 15.97 -11.13
CA HIS A 175 -0.85 16.59 -12.44
C HIS A 175 -1.36 15.71 -13.57
N HIS A 176 -1.01 14.43 -13.54
CA HIS A 176 -1.55 13.47 -14.50
C HIS A 176 -1.52 12.04 -13.98
N VAL A 177 -2.38 11.22 -14.56
CA VAL A 177 -2.42 9.77 -14.39
C VAL A 177 -2.24 9.16 -15.78
N TRP A 178 -1.26 8.26 -15.92
CA TRP A 178 -0.95 7.56 -17.15
C TRP A 178 -1.13 6.06 -16.92
N CYS A 179 -1.97 5.42 -17.72
CA CYS A 179 -2.06 3.98 -17.81
C CYS A 179 -1.00 3.50 -18.80
N ARG A 180 0.07 2.89 -18.30
CA ARG A 180 1.11 2.33 -19.17
C ARG A 180 0.63 1.01 -19.75
N ASP A 181 0.14 0.14 -18.87
CA ASP A 181 -0.41 -1.17 -19.18
C ASP A 181 -1.76 -1.30 -18.43
N GLU A 182 -2.83 -1.68 -19.11
CA GLU A 182 -4.17 -1.91 -18.57
C GLU A 182 -4.19 -3.20 -17.73
N THR A 183 -5.23 -3.35 -16.92
CA THR A 183 -5.51 -4.60 -16.23
C THR A 183 -5.78 -5.73 -17.25
N ASP A 184 -5.73 -7.00 -16.82
CA ASP A 184 -6.05 -8.16 -17.68
C ASP A 184 -7.54 -8.23 -18.11
N GLU A 185 -8.32 -7.19 -17.85
CA GLU A 185 -9.76 -7.12 -18.09
C GLU A 185 -10.08 -6.42 -19.42
N TRP A 186 -11.21 -6.78 -20.02
CA TRP A 186 -11.57 -6.26 -21.33
C TRP A 186 -12.29 -4.91 -21.21
N GLY A 187 -11.59 -3.84 -21.57
CA GLY A 187 -12.13 -2.52 -21.85
C GLY A 187 -11.97 -1.53 -20.70
N ALA A 188 -12.03 -0.24 -21.04
CA ALA A 188 -11.60 0.83 -20.16
C ALA A 188 -12.19 0.82 -18.74
N ASP A 189 -11.32 0.59 -17.77
CA ASP A 189 -11.63 0.59 -16.35
C ASP A 189 -11.68 2.00 -15.75
N PRO A 190 -12.71 2.33 -14.95
CA PRO A 190 -12.72 3.56 -14.16
C PRO A 190 -11.63 3.49 -13.08
N VAL A 191 -10.70 4.43 -13.11
CA VAL A 191 -9.62 4.57 -12.12
C VAL A 191 -10.01 5.65 -11.12
N ARG A 192 -9.86 5.33 -9.83
CA ARG A 192 -10.02 6.27 -8.71
C ARG A 192 -8.73 6.33 -7.90
N LEU A 193 -8.39 7.54 -7.46
CA LEU A 193 -7.29 7.81 -6.55
C LEU A 193 -7.85 8.32 -5.23
N ALA A 194 -7.41 7.77 -4.11
CA ALA A 194 -7.68 8.31 -2.79
C ALA A 194 -6.38 8.29 -1.98
N ALA A 195 -6.33 9.00 -0.87
CA ALA A 195 -5.20 8.93 0.04
C ALA A 195 -5.65 8.86 1.50
N VAL A 196 -4.82 8.20 2.32
CA VAL A 196 -4.79 8.40 3.77
C VAL A 196 -3.64 9.35 4.08
N CYS A 197 -4.00 10.60 4.38
CA CYS A 197 -3.09 11.70 4.63
C CYS A 197 -2.81 11.83 6.12
N LEU A 198 -1.57 12.11 6.48
CA LEU A 198 -1.15 12.35 7.85
C LEU A 198 -0.73 13.81 7.99
N GLY A 199 -1.43 14.53 8.87
CA GLY A 199 -1.13 15.92 9.18
C GLY A 199 0.08 16.10 10.11
N PRO A 200 0.55 17.35 10.30
CA PRO A 200 1.61 17.67 11.26
C PRO A 200 1.27 17.31 12.72
N ASP A 201 -0.02 17.30 13.06
CA ASP A 201 -0.58 16.85 14.33
C ASP A 201 -0.57 15.32 14.50
N GLY A 202 -0.13 14.60 13.47
CA GLY A 202 -0.16 13.15 13.42
C GLY A 202 -1.57 12.59 13.27
N ALA A 203 -2.60 13.40 13.00
CA ALA A 203 -3.94 12.87 12.70
C ALA A 203 -3.96 12.30 11.28
N ALA A 204 -4.63 11.15 11.12
CA ALA A 204 -4.87 10.54 9.82
C ALA A 204 -6.21 11.07 9.27
N HIS A 205 -6.23 11.41 7.99
CA HIS A 205 -7.39 11.91 7.27
C HIS A 205 -7.50 11.20 5.93
N ARG A 206 -8.64 10.57 5.69
CA ARG A 206 -8.99 10.06 4.36
C ARG A 206 -9.37 11.21 3.42
N THR A 207 -8.93 11.17 2.17
CA THR A 207 -9.38 12.12 1.14
C THR A 207 -10.65 11.62 0.47
N GLU A 208 -11.41 12.54 -0.12
CA GLU A 208 -12.43 12.15 -1.10
C GLU A 208 -11.74 11.49 -2.31
N PRO A 209 -12.34 10.44 -2.91
CA PRO A 209 -11.80 9.84 -4.13
C PRO A 209 -11.79 10.84 -5.30
N LEU A 210 -10.65 10.98 -5.95
CA LEU A 210 -10.49 11.63 -7.23
C LEU A 210 -10.78 10.62 -8.35
N GLU A 211 -11.87 10.81 -9.07
CA GLU A 211 -12.14 10.07 -10.30
C GLU A 211 -11.13 10.49 -11.38
N ALA A 212 -10.19 9.59 -11.69
CA ALA A 212 -9.11 9.89 -12.61
C ALA A 212 -9.59 9.84 -14.07
N GLY A 213 -10.52 8.93 -14.37
CA GLY A 213 -11.05 8.71 -15.72
C GLY A 213 -11.28 7.23 -15.98
N ARG A 214 -11.51 6.89 -17.25
CA ARG A 214 -11.46 5.50 -17.74
C ARG A 214 -10.23 5.34 -18.61
N PHE A 215 -9.49 4.25 -18.45
CA PHE A 215 -8.18 4.08 -19.07
C PHE A 215 -8.09 2.77 -19.85
N ASN A 216 -7.50 2.83 -21.05
CA ASN A 216 -6.90 1.70 -21.76
C ASN A 216 -5.38 1.86 -21.79
N ASP A 217 -4.68 0.91 -22.40
CA ASP A 217 -3.24 0.99 -22.68
C ASP A 217 -2.82 2.34 -23.30
N GLY A 218 -1.90 3.04 -22.65
CA GLY A 218 -1.34 4.31 -23.11
C GLY A 218 -2.18 5.55 -22.77
N ASP A 219 -3.41 5.40 -22.25
CA ASP A 219 -4.27 6.53 -21.94
C ASP A 219 -3.66 7.42 -20.85
N THR A 220 -3.79 8.74 -21.04
CA THR A 220 -3.30 9.74 -20.09
C THR A 220 -4.35 10.79 -19.81
N VAL A 221 -4.60 11.06 -18.53
CA VAL A 221 -5.42 12.19 -18.09
C VAL A 221 -4.52 13.25 -17.48
N THR A 222 -4.52 14.45 -18.07
CA THR A 222 -3.76 15.61 -17.58
C THR A 222 -4.69 16.64 -16.95
N TYR A 223 -4.33 17.15 -15.78
CA TYR A 223 -5.05 18.19 -15.06
C TYR A 223 -4.35 19.54 -15.23
N ALA A 224 -5.04 20.50 -15.85
CA ALA A 224 -4.60 21.89 -15.99
C ALA A 224 -5.74 22.85 -15.58
N PRO A 225 -5.69 23.45 -14.36
CA PRO A 225 -4.61 23.35 -13.37
C PRO A 225 -4.52 21.97 -12.69
N PRO A 226 -3.39 21.64 -12.05
CA PRO A 226 -3.25 20.42 -11.24
C PRO A 226 -4.36 20.32 -10.19
N ARG A 227 -4.92 19.12 -10.00
CA ARG A 227 -6.04 18.91 -9.07
C ARG A 227 -5.53 18.68 -7.65
N PRO A 228 -5.98 19.46 -6.65
CA PRO A 228 -5.63 19.20 -5.26
C PRO A 228 -6.32 17.91 -4.80
N LEU A 229 -5.53 16.99 -4.24
CA LEU A 229 -6.02 15.77 -3.60
C LEU A 229 -6.27 16.00 -2.10
N HIS A 230 -5.37 16.72 -1.44
CA HIS A 230 -5.52 17.09 -0.04
C HIS A 230 -4.79 18.40 0.27
N ARG A 231 -5.30 19.13 1.27
CA ARG A 231 -4.72 20.36 1.82
C ARG A 231 -4.43 20.16 3.29
N PHE A 232 -3.17 20.28 3.65
CA PHE A 232 -2.71 20.28 5.03
C PHE A 232 -2.63 21.71 5.55
N THR A 233 -3.11 21.94 6.77
CA THR A 233 -2.89 23.20 7.49
C THR A 233 -1.60 23.08 8.30
N LEU A 234 -0.65 23.99 8.08
CA LEU A 234 0.61 24.05 8.80
C LEU A 234 0.42 24.94 10.03
N ALA A 235 0.69 24.41 11.22
CA ALA A 235 0.58 25.18 12.46
C ALA A 235 1.63 26.31 12.50
N ASP A 236 1.20 27.49 12.95
CA ASP A 236 2.04 28.63 13.34
C ASP A 236 2.96 29.23 12.26
N GLY A 237 2.73 28.95 10.98
CA GLY A 237 3.54 29.48 9.88
C GLY A 237 5.02 29.02 9.94
N HIS A 238 5.31 28.04 10.80
CA HIS A 238 6.52 27.24 10.68
C HIS A 238 6.38 26.51 9.34
N GLY A 239 7.34 26.73 8.43
CA GLY A 239 7.31 26.14 7.09
C GLY A 239 7.26 24.60 7.13
N ILE A 240 7.55 23.95 6.01
CA ILE A 240 7.57 22.49 5.99
C ILE A 240 8.55 21.99 7.06
N PRO A 241 8.09 21.18 8.03
CA PRO A 241 8.98 20.62 9.03
C PRO A 241 10.13 19.90 8.32
N GLU A 242 11.36 20.10 8.79
CA GLU A 242 12.51 19.40 8.22
C GLU A 242 12.26 17.89 8.22
N ALA A 243 12.81 17.19 7.22
CA ALA A 243 12.65 15.75 7.07
C ALA A 243 12.95 15.04 8.41
N GLY A 244 11.92 14.50 9.05
CA GLY A 244 12.02 13.79 10.34
C GLY A 244 11.30 14.45 11.52
N GLN A 245 10.84 15.71 11.45
CA GLN A 245 10.21 16.38 12.60
C GLN A 245 8.70 16.13 12.71
N HIS A 246 7.95 16.25 11.61
CA HIS A 246 6.53 15.88 11.55
C HIS A 246 6.24 15.45 10.12
N PRO A 247 6.20 14.14 9.82
CA PRO A 247 6.15 13.73 8.44
C PRO A 247 4.73 13.99 7.93
N VAL A 248 4.54 15.03 7.14
CA VAL A 248 3.35 15.09 6.28
C VAL A 248 3.50 13.93 5.31
N LEU A 249 2.59 12.96 5.39
CA LEU A 249 2.62 11.76 4.56
C LEU A 249 1.29 11.59 3.85
N ALA A 250 1.30 10.95 2.69
CA ALA A 250 0.09 10.46 2.06
C ALA A 250 0.30 9.02 1.61
N LEU A 251 -0.52 8.10 2.09
CA LEU A 251 -0.64 6.75 1.53
C LEU A 251 -1.62 6.82 0.37
N LEU A 252 -1.09 6.99 -0.84
CA LEU A 252 -1.89 7.05 -2.06
C LEU A 252 -2.34 5.64 -2.45
N VAL A 253 -3.64 5.50 -2.71
CA VAL A 253 -4.33 4.27 -3.07
C VAL A 253 -4.93 4.45 -4.45
N LEU A 254 -4.75 3.44 -5.31
CA LEU A 254 -5.37 3.35 -6.62
C LEU A 254 -6.32 2.16 -6.64
N SER A 255 -7.51 2.37 -7.20
CA SER A 255 -8.47 1.29 -7.45
C SER A 255 -9.04 1.40 -8.87
N THR A 256 -9.10 0.28 -9.58
CA THR A 256 -9.99 0.10 -10.73
C THR A 256 -11.34 -0.38 -10.20
N GLN A 257 -12.46 0.15 -10.69
CA GLN A 257 -13.78 -0.41 -10.34
C GLN A 257 -14.25 -1.32 -11.45
N ASP A 258 -14.39 -2.62 -11.16
CA ASP A 258 -15.21 -3.49 -12.01
C ASP A 258 -16.67 -3.00 -11.91
N PRO A 259 -17.37 -2.74 -13.03
CA PRO A 259 -18.80 -2.44 -13.03
C PRO A 259 -19.68 -3.48 -12.30
N GLN A 260 -19.18 -4.70 -12.06
CA GLN A 260 -19.86 -5.76 -11.31
C GLN A 260 -19.49 -5.79 -9.82
N GLY A 261 -18.42 -5.10 -9.42
CA GLY A 261 -17.85 -5.04 -8.06
C GLY A 261 -17.93 -3.64 -7.45
N ALA A 262 -19.14 -3.07 -7.37
CA ALA A 262 -19.41 -1.68 -6.98
C ALA A 262 -18.99 -1.24 -5.54
N ARG A 263 -18.04 -1.92 -4.89
CA ARG A 263 -17.58 -1.63 -3.53
C ARG A 263 -16.12 -1.20 -3.41
N ASP A 264 -15.29 -1.29 -4.44
CA ASP A 264 -13.85 -1.46 -4.17
C ASP A 264 -13.04 -0.18 -3.86
N GLY A 265 -13.41 0.98 -4.40
CA GLY A 265 -12.59 2.20 -4.24
C GLY A 265 -12.68 2.86 -2.85
N GLU A 266 -13.91 3.11 -2.38
CA GLU A 266 -14.13 3.66 -1.03
C GLU A 266 -13.74 2.63 0.05
N THR A 267 -14.01 1.34 -0.18
CA THR A 267 -13.64 0.31 0.80
C THR A 267 -12.14 0.12 0.93
N LEU A 268 -11.35 0.28 -0.14
CA LEU A 268 -9.90 0.13 -0.06
C LEU A 268 -9.26 1.27 0.74
N ALA A 269 -9.67 2.52 0.52
CA ALA A 269 -9.19 3.65 1.31
C ALA A 269 -9.54 3.49 2.80
N ASP A 270 -10.75 3.00 3.09
CA ASP A 270 -11.23 2.74 4.47
C ASP A 270 -10.45 1.62 5.13
N HIS A 271 -10.17 0.57 4.36
CA HIS A 271 -9.36 -0.54 4.81
C HIS A 271 -7.93 -0.09 5.12
N VAL A 272 -7.32 0.72 4.23
CA VAL A 272 -5.99 1.30 4.44
C VAL A 272 -5.98 2.21 5.67
N GLU A 273 -7.00 3.04 5.88
CA GLU A 273 -7.10 3.91 7.05
C GLU A 273 -7.20 3.11 8.35
N ARG A 274 -8.07 2.09 8.40
CA ARG A 274 -8.23 1.21 9.56
C ARG A 274 -6.97 0.41 9.85
N LEU A 275 -6.30 -0.08 8.80
CA LEU A 275 -5.04 -0.81 8.92
C LEU A 275 -3.91 0.11 9.39
N PHE A 276 -3.86 1.35 8.90
CA PHE A 276 -2.92 2.36 9.36
C PHE A 276 -3.13 2.71 10.83
N ALA A 277 -4.37 2.94 11.26
CA ALA A 277 -4.71 3.20 12.65
C ALA A 277 -4.33 2.03 13.57
N LEU A 278 -4.57 0.79 13.11
CA LEU A 278 -4.15 -0.43 13.78
C LEU A 278 -2.62 -0.51 13.91
N ALA A 279 -1.89 -0.30 12.82
CA ALA A 279 -0.43 -0.30 12.79
C ALA A 279 0.15 0.75 13.74
N ARG A 280 -0.37 1.98 13.70
CA ARG A 280 0.02 3.07 14.58
C ARG A 280 -0.20 2.72 16.05
N ARG A 281 -1.37 2.20 16.42
CA ARG A 281 -1.67 1.78 17.79
C ARG A 281 -0.65 0.77 18.29
N LYS A 282 -0.36 -0.25 17.49
CA LYS A 282 0.60 -1.31 17.82
C LYS A 282 2.01 -0.79 17.97
N LEU A 283 2.47 0.02 17.01
CA LEU A 283 3.78 0.67 17.08
C LEU A 283 3.89 1.58 18.30
N GLY A 284 2.84 2.35 18.63
CA GLY A 284 2.81 3.20 19.81
C GLY A 284 2.87 2.42 21.13
N THR A 285 2.36 1.18 21.18
CA THR A 285 2.52 0.29 22.34
C THR A 285 3.96 -0.22 22.47
N LEU A 286 4.65 -0.49 21.35
CA LEU A 286 6.01 -1.05 21.33
C LEU A 286 7.10 0.01 21.51
N LEU A 287 6.90 1.18 20.91
CA LEU A 287 7.89 2.26 20.87
C LEU A 287 7.61 3.32 21.95
N GLY A 288 6.33 3.60 22.20
CA GLY A 288 5.84 4.75 22.96
C GLY A 288 4.89 5.58 22.09
N GLN A 289 3.81 6.12 22.66
CA GLN A 289 2.75 6.83 21.89
C GLN A 289 3.26 8.13 21.24
N ASP A 290 4.30 8.74 21.82
CA ASP A 290 4.85 10.04 21.42
C ASP A 290 6.17 9.93 20.62
N GLU A 291 6.57 8.72 20.21
CA GLU A 291 7.85 8.53 19.51
C GLU A 291 7.82 9.17 18.10
N PRO A 292 8.75 10.10 17.81
CA PRO A 292 8.86 10.69 16.48
C PRO A 292 9.19 9.60 15.46
N GLY A 293 8.37 9.47 14.41
CA GLY A 293 8.56 8.49 13.35
C GLY A 293 7.59 7.31 13.35
N VAL A 294 6.79 7.12 14.43
CA VAL A 294 5.69 6.13 14.45
C VAL A 294 4.80 6.19 13.20
N PRO A 295 4.44 7.37 12.65
CA PRO A 295 3.58 7.40 11.49
C PRO A 295 4.26 6.92 10.19
N GLY A 296 5.53 7.26 9.98
CA GLY A 296 6.30 6.75 8.84
C GLY A 296 6.48 5.23 8.93
N ALA A 297 6.74 4.73 10.15
CA ALA A 297 6.77 3.31 10.43
C ALA A 297 5.41 2.62 10.18
N ALA A 298 4.29 3.27 10.52
CA ALA A 298 2.96 2.74 10.24
C ALA A 298 2.66 2.65 8.72
N CYS A 299 3.11 3.62 7.92
CA CYS A 299 3.05 3.52 6.46
C CYS A 299 3.83 2.30 5.94
N ALA A 300 5.03 2.06 6.48
CA ALA A 300 5.83 0.89 6.12
C ALA A 300 5.15 -0.42 6.50
N VAL A 301 4.49 -0.49 7.68
CA VAL A 301 3.67 -1.64 8.08
C VAL A 301 2.56 -1.90 7.07
N VAL A 302 1.78 -0.87 6.70
CA VAL A 302 0.67 -1.00 5.74
C VAL A 302 1.18 -1.56 4.41
N GLY A 303 2.23 -0.97 3.83
CA GLY A 303 2.81 -1.46 2.57
C GLY A 303 3.26 -2.92 2.66
N ALA A 304 3.96 -3.30 3.74
CA ALA A 304 4.44 -4.66 3.94
C ALA A 304 3.31 -5.68 4.20
N VAL A 305 2.20 -5.26 4.84
CA VAL A 305 1.02 -6.10 5.00
C VAL A 305 0.37 -6.35 3.64
N PHE A 306 0.20 -5.33 2.80
CA PHE A 306 -0.32 -5.50 1.44
C PHE A 306 0.55 -6.45 0.60
N ASP A 307 1.88 -6.31 0.69
CA ASP A 307 2.80 -7.22 0.00
C ASP A 307 2.59 -8.69 0.45
N ARG A 308 2.32 -8.91 1.74
CA ARG A 308 1.98 -10.24 2.27
C ARG A 308 0.61 -10.73 1.84
N LEU A 309 -0.42 -9.88 1.89
CA LEU A 309 -1.77 -10.24 1.45
C LEU A 309 -1.75 -10.63 -0.04
N ARG A 310 -1.01 -9.90 -0.87
CA ARG A 310 -0.78 -10.27 -2.28
C ARG A 310 -0.10 -11.63 -2.40
N ALA A 311 1.02 -11.82 -1.72
CA ALA A 311 1.77 -13.08 -1.79
C ALA A 311 0.96 -14.29 -1.26
N ARG A 312 0.09 -14.08 -0.27
CA ARG A 312 -0.61 -15.17 0.42
C ARG A 312 -2.00 -15.45 -0.11
N PHE A 313 -2.76 -14.40 -0.38
CA PHE A 313 -4.14 -14.50 -0.83
C PHE A 313 -4.25 -14.42 -2.35
N GLY A 314 -3.16 -14.08 -3.05
CA GLY A 314 -3.25 -13.67 -4.44
C GLY A 314 -4.13 -12.42 -4.59
N ASP A 315 -4.22 -11.58 -3.55
CA ASP A 315 -4.90 -10.29 -3.66
C ASP A 315 -4.09 -9.42 -4.62
N ASP A 316 -4.65 -9.09 -5.78
CA ASP A 316 -3.88 -8.41 -6.82
C ASP A 316 -4.06 -6.89 -6.76
N THR A 317 -4.52 -6.38 -5.61
CA THR A 317 -4.68 -4.94 -5.38
C THR A 317 -3.43 -4.16 -5.68
N PHE A 318 -3.64 -2.96 -6.20
CA PHE A 318 -2.59 -1.96 -6.28
C PHE A 318 -2.07 -1.65 -4.88
N ARG A 319 -0.80 -1.98 -4.67
CA ARG A 319 -0.09 -1.68 -3.42
C ARG A 319 -0.17 -0.17 -3.14
N PRO A 320 -0.61 0.27 -1.94
CA PRO A 320 -0.56 1.68 -1.58
C PRO A 320 0.86 2.22 -1.64
N VAL A 321 1.03 3.44 -2.13
CA VAL A 321 2.33 4.10 -2.24
C VAL A 321 2.42 5.25 -1.25
N THR A 322 3.50 5.29 -0.46
CA THR A 322 3.76 6.38 0.48
C THR A 322 4.41 7.55 -0.25
N LEU A 323 3.76 8.71 -0.22
CA LEU A 323 4.27 9.97 -0.70
C LEU A 323 4.71 10.82 0.49
N SER A 324 5.80 11.55 0.32
CA SER A 324 6.28 12.54 1.29
C SER A 324 6.77 13.79 0.55
N PRO A 325 6.63 14.99 1.13
CA PRO A 325 7.25 16.17 0.57
C PRO A 325 8.76 16.03 0.68
N SER A 326 9.45 16.14 -0.46
CA SER A 326 10.91 16.22 -0.48
C SER A 326 11.31 17.70 -0.54
N PRO A 327 11.83 18.29 0.56
CA PRO A 327 12.33 19.66 0.51
C PRO A 327 13.62 19.70 -0.32
N ARG A 328 13.65 20.52 -1.38
CA ARG A 328 14.89 20.84 -2.13
C ARG A 328 15.52 22.17 -1.65
N GLY A 329 14.99 22.77 -0.59
CA GLY A 329 15.48 24.01 0.00
C GLY A 329 14.38 24.75 0.80
N PRO A 330 14.69 25.91 1.40
CA PRO A 330 13.81 26.60 2.36
C PRO A 330 12.52 27.18 1.77
N ARG A 331 12.36 27.21 0.45
CA ARG A 331 11.19 27.80 -0.24
C ARG A 331 10.72 27.05 -1.49
N SER A 332 11.38 25.96 -1.87
CA SER A 332 10.97 25.17 -3.02
C SER A 332 10.68 23.75 -2.56
N LEU A 333 9.41 23.38 -2.66
CA LEU A 333 9.06 21.99 -2.84
C LEU A 333 9.62 21.51 -4.17
N ALA A 334 9.95 20.20 -4.24
CA ALA A 334 10.46 19.58 -5.45
C ALA A 334 9.56 19.84 -6.66
N GLU A 335 10.17 19.82 -7.85
CA GLU A 335 9.44 19.68 -9.12
C GLU A 335 8.48 18.48 -9.06
N ALA A 336 7.54 18.41 -10.00
CA ALA A 336 6.63 17.28 -10.10
C ALA A 336 7.39 15.95 -10.00
N ALA A 337 6.96 15.11 -9.07
CA ALA A 337 7.48 13.77 -8.82
C ALA A 337 6.55 12.72 -9.44
N GLN A 338 7.07 11.52 -9.65
CA GLN A 338 6.31 10.41 -10.22
C GLN A 338 6.30 9.22 -9.26
N THR A 339 5.22 8.47 -9.26
CA THR A 339 5.10 7.17 -8.59
C THR A 339 4.37 6.17 -9.49
N SER A 340 4.57 4.89 -9.23
CA SER A 340 3.96 3.80 -10.01
C SER A 340 3.14 2.87 -9.13
N PHE A 341 2.02 2.39 -9.68
CA PHE A 341 1.17 1.36 -9.11
C PHE A 341 1.23 0.12 -10.01
N HIS A 342 1.35 -1.05 -9.38
CA HIS A 342 1.35 -2.34 -10.05
C HIS A 342 0.37 -3.28 -9.34
N GLY A 343 -0.49 -3.94 -10.10
CA GLY A 343 -1.53 -4.84 -9.61
C GLY A 343 -2.52 -5.18 -10.72
N HIS A 344 -3.22 -6.30 -10.63
CA HIS A 344 -4.20 -6.77 -11.61
C HIS A 344 -3.69 -6.88 -13.06
N GLY A 345 -2.39 -7.13 -13.25
CA GLY A 345 -1.72 -7.03 -14.56
C GLY A 345 -1.41 -5.58 -15.01
N GLY A 346 -2.10 -4.59 -14.45
CA GLY A 346 -1.98 -3.19 -14.80
C GLY A 346 -0.79 -2.46 -14.18
N HIS A 347 -0.39 -1.38 -14.86
CA HIS A 347 0.68 -0.48 -14.49
C HIS A 347 0.28 0.98 -14.73
N TYR A 348 0.08 1.70 -13.63
CA TYR A 348 -0.28 3.11 -13.67
C TYR A 348 0.85 3.98 -13.13
N GLN A 349 1.07 5.13 -13.75
CA GLN A 349 1.97 6.16 -13.26
C GLN A 349 1.19 7.41 -12.87
N VAL A 350 1.49 7.95 -11.69
CA VAL A 350 0.87 9.18 -11.17
C VAL A 350 1.97 10.22 -10.99
N THR A 351 1.78 11.36 -11.64
CA THR A 351 2.64 12.54 -11.45
C THR A 351 1.95 13.51 -10.51
N TYR A 352 2.67 13.91 -9.46
CA TYR A 352 2.16 14.73 -8.38
C TYR A 352 3.18 15.78 -7.97
N ASP A 353 2.73 16.83 -7.28
CA ASP A 353 3.63 17.71 -6.55
C ASP A 353 3.05 18.09 -5.19
N TRP A 354 3.92 18.66 -4.38
CA TRP A 354 3.56 19.32 -3.15
C TRP A 354 3.65 20.82 -3.39
N HIS A 355 2.67 21.60 -2.95
CA HIS A 355 2.63 23.04 -3.18
C HIS A 355 2.38 23.81 -1.89
N LEU A 356 3.30 24.71 -1.55
CA LEU A 356 3.10 25.64 -0.43
C LEU A 356 2.30 26.84 -0.90
N SER A 357 1.28 27.18 -0.12
CA SER A 357 0.52 28.41 -0.29
C SER A 357 0.36 29.16 1.04
N ALA A 358 0.15 30.47 0.90
CA ALA A 358 -0.15 31.36 2.02
C ALA A 358 -1.58 31.15 2.49
#